data_AF-A0A497NAH5-F1
#
_entry.id   AF-A0A497NAH5-F1
#
_cell.length_a   1.000
_cell.length_b   1.000
_cell.length_c   1.000
_cell.angle_alpha   90.00
_cell.angle_beta   90.00
_cell.angle_gamma   90.00
#
_symmetry.space_group_name_H-M   'P 1'
#
loop_
_entity.id
_entity.type
_entity.pdbx_description
1 polymer ?
#
loop_
_entity_poly.entity_id
_entity_poly.type
_entity_poly.pdbx_seq_one_letter_code
_entity_poly.pdbx_strand_id
1 'polypeptide(L)'
;MVSDSLLEFLSLLLFLSAFSLARRYRWEWKGLIPRFWVAASFSAMFLFTAISVWNIRNYIGGGIFPHWLLAAALLLLSFSTAIYALTLYVGAFREALKGRVALIAYSSVLITGMAVAAFIVYPIILSNVALYEKLLMAVVALQEYTILALAILGIGIFLGGSFARAWLVFSLGITLLMAGSLLLFHWALAGAYHSIYLGNMCVASGLALTALSFHIHRREI
;
A
#
# COMPACT_ATOMS: atom_id res chain seq x y z
N MET A 1 17.97 -3.36 -12.01
CA MET A 1 16.71 -2.64 -12.24
C MET A 1 15.59 -3.65 -12.16
N VAL A 2 14.58 -3.46 -11.31
CA VAL A 2 13.31 -4.16 -11.55
C VAL A 2 12.76 -3.49 -12.81
N SER A 3 12.53 -4.26 -13.88
CA SER A 3 12.02 -3.68 -15.11
C SER A 3 10.61 -3.13 -14.86
N ASP A 4 10.28 -1.98 -15.43
CA ASP A 4 8.92 -1.40 -15.33
C ASP A 4 7.86 -2.42 -15.76
N SER A 5 8.19 -3.29 -16.71
CA SER A 5 7.39 -4.44 -17.13
C SER A 5 7.09 -5.44 -16.00
N LEU A 6 8.02 -5.67 -15.07
CA LEU A 6 7.81 -6.59 -13.94
C LEU A 6 6.84 -6.00 -12.93
N LEU A 7 6.96 -4.70 -12.61
CA LEU A 7 6.01 -4.02 -11.72
C LEU A 7 4.60 -3.95 -12.34
N GLU A 8 4.53 -3.70 -13.64
CA GLU A 8 3.27 -3.72 -14.38
C GLU A 8 2.64 -5.11 -14.40
N PHE A 9 3.42 -6.17 -14.66
CA PHE A 9 2.95 -7.55 -14.60
C PHE A 9 2.46 -7.93 -13.19
N LEU A 10 3.20 -7.57 -12.13
CA LEU A 10 2.80 -7.86 -10.76
C LEU A 10 1.54 -7.08 -10.34
N SER A 11 1.40 -5.83 -10.76
CA SER A 11 0.19 -5.05 -10.49
C SER A 11 -1.02 -5.58 -11.26
N LEU A 12 -0.83 -6.09 -12.49
CA LEU A 12 -1.86 -6.82 -13.24
C LEU A 12 -2.25 -8.12 -12.51
N LEU A 13 -1.29 -8.90 -12.01
CA LEU A 13 -1.60 -10.11 -11.23
C LEU A 13 -2.38 -9.79 -9.96
N LEU A 14 -1.99 -8.73 -9.25
CA LEU A 14 -2.73 -8.22 -8.10
C LEU A 14 -4.17 -7.84 -8.49
N PHE A 15 -4.34 -7.09 -9.58
CA PHE A 15 -5.65 -6.75 -10.14
C PHE A 15 -6.51 -7.98 -10.44
N LEU A 16 -5.98 -8.96 -11.16
CA LEU A 16 -6.71 -10.17 -11.55
C LEU A 16 -7.10 -11.01 -10.32
N SER A 17 -6.19 -11.15 -9.36
CA SER A 17 -6.46 -11.89 -8.12
C SER A 17 -7.55 -11.22 -7.29
N ALA A 18 -7.44 -9.90 -7.08
CA ALA A 18 -8.43 -9.07 -6.39
C ALA A 18 -9.81 -9.10 -7.08
N PHE A 19 -9.84 -8.89 -8.40
CA PHE A 19 -11.08 -8.94 -9.18
C PHE A 19 -11.77 -10.30 -9.07
N SER A 20 -10.99 -11.39 -9.14
CA SER A 20 -11.54 -12.74 -9.01
C SER A 20 -12.17 -12.97 -7.63
N LEU A 21 -11.58 -12.42 -6.57
CA LEU A 21 -12.11 -12.52 -5.21
C LEU A 21 -13.36 -11.65 -5.04
N ALA A 22 -13.34 -10.40 -5.51
CA ALA A 22 -14.48 -9.49 -5.45
C ALA A 22 -15.72 -10.08 -6.17
N ARG A 23 -15.50 -10.72 -7.32
CA ARG A 23 -16.56 -11.44 -8.06
C ARG A 23 -17.12 -12.61 -7.25
N ARG A 24 -16.29 -13.34 -6.51
CA ARG A 24 -16.75 -14.43 -5.63
C ARG A 24 -17.66 -13.93 -4.52
N TYR A 25 -17.37 -12.74 -3.99
CA TYR A 25 -18.24 -12.03 -3.04
C TYR A 25 -19.42 -11.30 -3.70
N ARG A 26 -19.63 -11.42 -5.02
CA ARG A 26 -20.69 -10.73 -5.78
C ARG A 26 -20.69 -9.21 -5.57
N TRP A 27 -19.54 -8.62 -5.25
CA TRP A 27 -19.43 -7.21 -4.88
C TRP A 27 -20.34 -6.80 -3.70
N GLU A 28 -20.72 -7.76 -2.85
CA GLU A 28 -21.61 -7.51 -1.74
C GLU A 28 -20.87 -6.87 -0.57
N TRP A 29 -21.42 -5.75 -0.10
CA TRP A 29 -20.96 -5.04 1.10
C TRP A 29 -21.70 -5.51 2.35
N LYS A 30 -22.16 -6.76 2.41
CA LYS A 30 -22.87 -7.31 3.58
C LYS A 30 -21.92 -8.20 4.37
N GLY A 31 -21.83 -7.97 5.68
CA GLY A 31 -20.90 -8.68 6.57
C GLY A 31 -19.50 -8.07 6.62
N LEU A 32 -18.77 -8.33 7.70
CA LEU A 32 -17.49 -7.68 7.98
C LEU A 32 -16.36 -8.18 7.07
N ILE A 33 -16.28 -9.50 6.84
CA ILE A 33 -15.25 -10.12 5.99
C ILE A 33 -15.41 -9.74 4.51
N PRO A 34 -16.61 -9.84 3.89
CA PRO A 34 -16.80 -9.42 2.50
C PRO A 34 -16.51 -7.93 2.29
N ARG A 35 -16.98 -7.05 3.19
CA ARG A 35 -16.69 -5.60 3.13
C ARG A 35 -15.19 -5.30 3.07
N PHE A 36 -14.42 -5.96 3.93
CA PHE A 36 -12.97 -5.82 3.94
C PHE A 36 -12.35 -6.21 2.58
N TRP A 37 -12.62 -7.43 2.11
CA TRP A 37 -11.98 -7.95 0.90
C TRP A 37 -12.45 -7.24 -0.37
N VAL A 38 -13.70 -6.79 -0.43
CA VAL A 38 -14.22 -5.98 -1.54
C VAL A 38 -13.55 -4.60 -1.54
N ALA A 39 -13.40 -3.93 -0.39
CA ALA A 39 -12.68 -2.67 -0.29
C ALA A 39 -11.19 -2.80 -0.67
N ALA A 40 -10.52 -3.85 -0.18
CA ALA A 40 -9.14 -4.16 -0.57
C ALA A 40 -9.02 -4.45 -2.07
N SER A 41 -10.05 -5.05 -2.68
CA SER A 41 -10.08 -5.29 -4.13
C SER A 41 -10.21 -3.98 -4.91
N PHE A 42 -11.06 -3.05 -4.48
CA PHE A 42 -11.14 -1.72 -5.09
C PHE A 42 -9.82 -0.97 -5.00
N SER A 43 -9.11 -1.06 -3.87
CA SER A 43 -7.77 -0.50 -3.73
C SER A 43 -6.80 -1.05 -4.78
N ALA A 44 -6.73 -2.38 -4.92
CA ALA A 44 -5.90 -3.02 -5.94
C ALA A 44 -6.27 -2.59 -7.37
N MET A 45 -7.55 -2.39 -7.66
CA MET A 45 -8.02 -1.93 -8.98
C MET A 45 -7.63 -0.49 -9.27
N PHE A 46 -7.82 0.41 -8.31
CA PHE A 46 -7.39 1.80 -8.44
C PHE A 46 -5.86 1.91 -8.54
N LEU A 47 -5.11 1.11 -7.78
CA LEU A 47 -3.66 1.05 -7.86
C LEU A 47 -3.17 0.64 -9.25
N PHE A 48 -3.68 -0.48 -9.78
CA PHE A 48 -3.33 -0.94 -11.13
C PHE A 48 -3.67 0.10 -12.19
N THR A 49 -4.84 0.73 -12.10
CA THR A 49 -5.25 1.78 -13.04
C THR A 49 -4.33 3.00 -12.93
N ALA A 50 -3.95 3.41 -11.72
CA ALA A 50 -3.00 4.51 -11.51
C ALA A 50 -1.63 4.23 -12.15
N ILE A 51 -1.08 3.02 -11.92
CA ILE A 51 0.19 2.58 -12.51
C ILE A 51 0.09 2.56 -14.05
N SER A 52 -1.01 2.02 -14.59
CA SER A 52 -1.22 1.95 -16.04
C SER A 52 -1.29 3.35 -16.66
N VAL A 53 -2.02 4.29 -16.06
CA VAL A 53 -2.11 5.69 -16.53
C VAL A 53 -0.73 6.36 -16.47
N TRP A 54 0.05 6.09 -15.42
CA TRP A 54 1.42 6.60 -15.29
C TRP A 54 2.36 6.06 -16.37
N ASN A 55 2.30 4.75 -16.65
CA ASN A 55 3.12 4.12 -17.69
C ASN A 55 2.75 4.62 -19.09
N ILE A 56 1.45 4.74 -19.39
CA ILE A 56 0.95 5.29 -20.66
C ILE A 56 1.54 6.68 -20.92
N ARG A 57 1.61 7.55 -19.89
CA ARG A 57 2.26 8.87 -20.01
C ARG A 57 3.73 8.76 -20.43
N ASN A 58 4.48 7.86 -19.78
CA ASN A 58 5.90 7.69 -20.06
C ASN A 58 6.14 7.15 -21.48
N TYR A 59 5.24 6.30 -22.00
CA TYR A 59 5.32 5.76 -23.36
C TYR A 59 4.85 6.73 -24.45
N ILE A 60 3.85 7.58 -24.20
CA ILE A 60 3.29 8.52 -25.19
C ILE A 60 4.12 9.82 -25.31
N GLY A 61 5.21 9.96 -24.54
CA GLY A 61 6.14 11.08 -24.71
C GLY A 61 5.66 12.40 -24.09
N GLY A 62 4.97 12.34 -22.95
CA GLY A 62 4.75 13.54 -22.12
C GLY A 62 3.70 14.54 -22.62
N GLY A 63 2.69 14.08 -23.38
CA GLY A 63 1.59 14.93 -23.85
C GLY A 63 0.87 15.72 -22.73
N ILE A 64 0.49 16.96 -23.06
CA ILE A 64 -0.04 18.07 -22.23
C ILE A 64 -1.43 17.79 -21.58
N PHE A 65 -1.96 16.57 -21.64
CA PHE A 65 -3.22 16.20 -21.01
C PHE A 65 -3.07 16.01 -19.48
N PRO A 66 -4.12 16.21 -18.64
CA PRO A 66 -4.06 16.07 -17.18
C PRO A 66 -3.91 14.62 -16.67
N HIS A 67 -3.11 13.79 -17.34
CA HIS A 67 -2.83 12.40 -16.98
C HIS A 67 -2.19 12.27 -15.59
N TRP A 68 -1.37 13.24 -15.18
CA TRP A 68 -0.75 13.28 -13.84
C TRP A 68 -1.81 13.43 -12.74
N LEU A 69 -2.82 14.28 -12.97
CA LEU A 69 -3.88 14.55 -12.01
C LEU A 69 -4.79 13.32 -11.86
N LEU A 70 -5.10 12.65 -12.97
CA LEU A 70 -5.90 11.43 -12.97
C LEU A 70 -5.17 10.28 -12.27
N ALA A 71 -3.89 10.05 -12.58
CA ALA A 71 -3.08 9.02 -11.91
C ALA A 71 -2.96 9.30 -10.41
N ALA A 72 -2.71 10.55 -10.02
CA ALA A 72 -2.66 10.97 -8.62
C ALA A 72 -4.01 10.76 -7.91
N ALA A 73 -5.13 11.15 -8.53
CA ALA A 73 -6.46 10.94 -7.98
C ALA A 73 -6.78 9.45 -7.77
N LEU A 74 -6.45 8.60 -8.76
CA LEU A 74 -6.61 7.15 -8.65
C LEU A 74 -5.73 6.54 -7.55
N LEU A 75 -4.50 7.04 -7.40
CA LEU A 75 -3.61 6.61 -6.33
C LEU A 75 -4.16 6.99 -4.95
N LEU A 76 -4.66 8.21 -4.79
CA LEU A 76 -5.30 8.67 -3.55
C LEU A 76 -6.57 7.86 -3.24
N LEU A 77 -7.37 7.52 -4.24
CA LEU A 77 -8.53 6.63 -4.08
C LEU A 77 -8.11 5.21 -3.67
N SER A 78 -7.04 4.69 -4.28
CA SER A 78 -6.45 3.41 -3.90
C SER A 78 -6.04 3.39 -2.42
N PHE A 79 -5.32 4.42 -1.99
CA PHE A 79 -4.87 4.53 -0.60
C PHE A 79 -6.03 4.74 0.37
N SER A 80 -7.01 5.56 0.01
CA SER A 80 -8.19 5.80 0.86
C SER A 80 -9.01 4.52 1.07
N THR A 81 -9.19 3.72 0.02
CA THR A 81 -9.87 2.42 0.10
C THR A 81 -9.04 1.36 0.83
N ALA A 82 -7.71 1.37 0.70
CA ALA A 82 -6.82 0.52 1.50
C ALA A 82 -6.91 0.85 3.00
N ILE A 83 -6.85 2.15 3.35
CA ILE A 83 -6.98 2.62 4.73
C ILE A 83 -8.33 2.19 5.30
N TYR A 84 -9.41 2.37 4.54
CA TYR A 84 -10.73 1.93 4.96
C TYR A 84 -10.78 0.42 5.23
N ALA A 85 -10.27 -0.40 4.30
CA ALA A 85 -10.23 -1.85 4.47
C ALA A 85 -9.43 -2.25 5.72
N LEU A 86 -8.19 -1.77 5.84
CA LEU A 86 -7.33 -2.11 6.97
C LEU A 86 -7.91 -1.61 8.31
N THR A 87 -8.57 -0.45 8.33
CA THR A 87 -9.22 0.08 9.54
C THR A 87 -10.38 -0.81 9.98
N LEU A 88 -11.21 -1.29 9.06
CA LEU A 88 -12.28 -2.25 9.38
C LEU A 88 -11.72 -3.50 10.04
N TYR A 89 -10.60 -4.01 9.52
CA TYR A 89 -9.96 -5.20 10.06
C TYR A 89 -9.37 -4.95 11.44
N VAL A 90 -8.52 -3.93 11.58
CA VAL A 90 -7.87 -3.60 12.85
C VAL A 90 -8.92 -3.31 13.92
N GLY A 91 -10.00 -2.60 13.58
CA GLY A 91 -11.12 -2.34 14.48
C GLY A 91 -11.83 -3.61 14.95
N ALA A 92 -12.07 -4.56 14.04
CA ALA A 92 -12.75 -5.82 14.36
C ALA A 92 -11.92 -6.73 15.28
N PHE A 93 -10.60 -6.74 15.12
CA PHE A 93 -9.71 -7.67 15.81
C PHE A 93 -8.76 -7.00 16.82
N ARG A 94 -9.05 -5.76 17.22
CA ARG A 94 -8.24 -5.00 18.19
C ARG A 94 -7.99 -5.75 19.50
N GLU A 95 -8.94 -6.61 19.90
CA GLU A 95 -8.85 -7.40 21.13
C GLU A 95 -7.70 -8.41 21.14
N ALA A 96 -7.17 -8.78 19.97
CA ALA A 96 -5.99 -9.63 19.84
C ALA A 96 -4.68 -8.87 20.14
N LEU A 97 -4.68 -7.54 20.08
CA LEU A 97 -3.53 -6.71 20.44
C LEU A 97 -3.49 -6.50 21.95
N LYS A 98 -2.96 -7.48 22.68
CA LYS A 98 -2.79 -7.40 24.14
C LYS A 98 -1.34 -7.69 24.57
N GLY A 99 -0.97 -7.14 25.72
CA GLY A 99 0.31 -7.39 26.39
C GLY A 99 1.53 -7.08 25.52
N ARG A 100 2.43 -8.05 25.40
CA ARG A 100 3.72 -7.89 24.69
C ARG A 100 3.56 -7.60 23.19
N VAL A 101 2.55 -8.20 22.55
CA VAL A 101 2.32 -8.03 21.10
C VAL A 101 1.88 -6.61 20.78
N ALA A 102 0.99 -6.03 21.60
CA ALA A 102 0.59 -4.64 21.47
C ALA A 102 1.79 -3.69 21.64
N LEU A 103 2.64 -3.94 22.65
CA LEU A 103 3.82 -3.12 22.90
C LEU A 103 4.78 -3.12 21.69
N ILE A 104 5.05 -4.30 21.11
CA ILE A 104 5.92 -4.42 19.92
C ILE A 104 5.30 -3.73 18.70
N ALA A 105 4.00 -3.90 18.48
CA ALA A 105 3.33 -3.29 17.33
C ALA A 105 3.32 -1.76 17.45
N TYR A 106 2.95 -1.20 18.61
CA TYR A 106 2.93 0.24 18.84
C TYR A 106 4.32 0.86 18.82
N SER A 107 5.33 0.19 19.40
CA SER A 107 6.72 0.68 19.32
C SER A 107 7.24 0.67 17.89
N SER A 108 6.91 -0.36 17.09
CA SER A 108 7.27 -0.43 15.67
C SER A 108 6.62 0.69 14.86
N VAL A 109 5.33 0.97 15.10
CA VAL A 109 4.63 2.11 14.48
C VAL A 109 5.29 3.43 14.88
N LEU A 110 5.63 3.62 16.15
CA LEU A 110 6.29 4.84 16.63
C LEU A 110 7.68 5.04 16.02
N ILE A 111 8.51 3.99 15.98
CA ILE A 111 9.85 4.04 15.39
C ILE A 111 9.78 4.35 13.89
N THR A 112 8.89 3.68 13.16
CA THR A 112 8.70 3.93 11.73
C THR A 112 8.14 5.34 11.47
N GLY A 113 7.24 5.84 12.33
CA GLY A 113 6.75 7.21 12.25
C GLY A 113 7.84 8.26 12.46
N MET A 114 8.73 8.04 13.43
CA MET A 114 9.90 8.91 13.61
C MET A 114 10.83 8.88 12.39
N ALA A 115 11.06 7.70 11.80
CA ALA A 115 11.86 7.58 10.59
C ALA A 115 11.23 8.32 9.41
N VAL A 116 9.92 8.17 9.16
CA VAL A 116 9.21 8.90 8.11
C VAL A 116 9.25 10.42 8.35
N ALA A 117 9.07 10.86 9.60
CA ALA A 117 9.16 12.28 9.93
C ALA A 117 10.55 12.85 9.63
N ALA A 118 11.61 12.15 10.03
CA ALA A 118 12.99 12.60 9.87
C ALA A 118 13.49 12.53 8.42
N PHE A 119 13.19 11.45 7.70
CA PHE A 119 13.79 11.16 6.39
C PHE A 119 12.90 11.55 5.20
N ILE A 120 11.62 11.84 5.42
CA ILE A 120 10.66 12.18 4.34
C ILE A 120 10.02 13.54 4.62
N VAL A 121 9.31 13.69 5.74
CA VAL A 121 8.55 14.92 6.03
C VAL A 121 9.48 16.13 6.17
N TYR A 122 10.56 16.00 6.94
CA TYR A 122 11.51 17.09 7.12
C TYR A 122 12.17 17.56 5.80
N PRO A 123 12.68 16.66 4.93
CA PRO A 123 13.14 17.05 3.59
C PRO A 123 12.06 17.68 2.70
N ILE A 124 10.80 17.25 2.76
CA ILE A 124 9.69 17.89 2.00
C ILE A 124 9.55 19.35 2.44
N ILE A 125 9.60 19.64 3.74
CA ILE A 125 9.48 21.02 4.26
C ILE A 125 10.63 21.88 3.73
N LEU A 126 11.86 21.35 3.74
CA LEU A 126 13.07 22.03 3.27
C LEU A 126 13.18 22.16 1.74
N SER A 127 12.42 21.38 0.98
CA SER A 127 12.50 21.40 -0.48
C SER A 127 12.11 22.76 -1.08
N ASN A 128 12.73 23.16 -2.19
CA ASN A 128 12.44 24.42 -2.89
C ASN A 128 11.32 24.28 -3.93
N VAL A 129 10.21 23.66 -3.53
CA VAL A 129 9.07 23.38 -4.41
C VAL A 129 7.87 24.23 -4.00
N ALA A 130 6.93 24.48 -4.92
CA ALA A 130 5.72 25.23 -4.64
C ALA A 130 4.89 24.61 -3.50
N LEU A 131 4.18 25.46 -2.74
CA LEU A 131 3.42 25.03 -1.56
C LEU A 131 2.41 23.91 -1.86
N TYR A 132 1.73 23.98 -3.01
CA TYR A 132 0.76 22.96 -3.40
C TYR A 132 1.41 21.58 -3.62
N GLU A 133 2.62 21.54 -4.17
CA GLU A 133 3.36 20.28 -4.37
C GLU A 133 3.84 19.71 -3.04
N LYS A 134 4.32 20.56 -2.13
CA LYS A 134 4.67 20.14 -0.76
C LYS A 134 3.48 19.51 -0.04
N LEU A 135 2.30 20.11 -0.15
CA LEU A 135 1.06 19.58 0.43
C LEU A 135 0.70 18.22 -0.18
N LEU A 136 0.76 18.09 -1.51
CA LEU A 136 0.49 16.82 -2.19
C LEU A 136 1.47 15.72 -1.74
N MET A 137 2.77 16.02 -1.71
CA MET A 137 3.81 15.10 -1.24
C MET A 137 3.58 14.67 0.21
N ALA A 138 3.23 15.61 1.09
CA ALA A 138 2.95 15.33 2.49
C ALA A 138 1.69 14.46 2.66
N VAL A 139 0.63 14.71 1.89
CA VAL A 139 -0.60 13.89 1.93
C VAL A 139 -0.33 12.47 1.49
N VAL A 140 0.42 12.29 0.39
CA VAL A 140 0.82 10.96 -0.09
C VAL A 140 1.66 10.22 0.96
N ALA A 141 2.69 10.87 1.50
CA ALA A 141 3.54 10.28 2.53
C ALA A 141 2.76 9.90 3.80
N LEU A 142 1.80 10.74 4.21
CA LEU A 142 0.94 10.48 5.36
C LEU A 142 0.01 9.28 5.11
N GLN A 143 -0.57 9.16 3.92
CA GLN A 143 -1.42 8.03 3.56
C GLN A 143 -0.62 6.73 3.51
N GLU A 144 0.55 6.72 2.88
CA GLU A 144 1.44 5.55 2.84
C GLU A 144 1.87 5.12 4.25
N TYR A 145 2.25 6.07 5.11
CA TYR A 145 2.56 5.79 6.50
C TYR A 145 1.35 5.24 7.27
N THR A 146 0.15 5.78 7.04
CA THR A 146 -1.08 5.28 7.68
C THR A 146 -1.36 3.83 7.29
N ILE A 147 -1.21 3.49 6.00
CA ILE A 147 -1.35 2.12 5.50
C ILE A 147 -0.27 1.22 6.12
N LEU A 148 0.99 1.67 6.16
CA LEU A 148 2.09 0.94 6.79
C LEU A 148 1.80 0.64 8.27
N ALA A 149 1.37 1.66 9.03
CA ALA A 149 1.05 1.53 10.44
C ALA A 149 -0.09 0.52 10.68
N LEU A 150 -1.16 0.60 9.89
CA LEU A 150 -2.27 -0.36 9.96
C LEU A 150 -1.83 -1.78 9.57
N ALA A 151 -0.93 -1.93 8.60
CA ALA A 151 -0.38 -3.24 8.22
C ALA A 151 0.51 -3.84 9.33
N ILE A 152 1.33 -3.03 10.01
CA ILE A 152 2.10 -3.46 11.18
C ILE A 152 1.17 -3.94 12.30
N LEU A 153 0.10 -3.19 12.57
CA LEU A 153 -0.94 -3.61 13.51
C LEU A 153 -1.61 -4.92 13.05
N GLY A 154 -1.84 -5.08 11.75
CA GLY A 154 -2.33 -6.32 11.14
C GLY A 154 -1.45 -7.54 11.41
N ILE A 155 -0.12 -7.39 11.29
CA ILE A 155 0.84 -8.43 11.67
C ILE A 155 0.75 -8.71 13.17
N GLY A 156 0.67 -7.66 14.00
CA GLY A 156 0.49 -7.80 15.44
C GLY A 156 -0.76 -8.59 15.81
N ILE A 157 -1.90 -8.32 15.16
CA ILE A 157 -3.15 -9.06 15.38
C ILE A 157 -2.96 -10.55 15.07
N PHE A 158 -2.25 -10.89 14.00
CA PHE A 158 -1.94 -12.28 13.67
C PHE A 158 -1.02 -12.94 14.70
N LEU A 159 -0.04 -12.21 15.26
CA LEU A 159 0.83 -12.77 16.31
C LEU A 159 0.10 -12.92 17.65
N GLY A 160 -0.93 -12.11 17.90
CA GLY A 160 -1.75 -12.13 19.12
C GLY A 160 -2.88 -13.16 19.11
N GLY A 161 -3.17 -13.84 17.99
CA GLY A 161 -4.23 -14.84 17.89
C GLY A 161 -4.10 -15.76 16.67
N SER A 162 -4.78 -16.90 16.65
CA SER A 162 -4.75 -17.83 15.50
C SER A 162 -5.73 -17.35 14.40
N PHE A 163 -5.25 -16.46 13.52
CA PHE A 163 -6.04 -15.96 12.38
C PHE A 163 -5.67 -16.63 11.05
N ALA A 164 -6.48 -16.39 10.03
CA ALA A 164 -6.31 -16.95 8.68
C ALA A 164 -4.94 -16.61 8.07
N ARG A 165 -4.33 -17.56 7.36
CA ARG A 165 -2.99 -17.40 6.78
C ARG A 165 -2.97 -16.32 5.70
N ALA A 166 -4.07 -16.19 4.96
CA ALA A 166 -4.23 -15.12 3.98
C ALA A 166 -3.99 -13.72 4.58
N TRP A 167 -4.38 -13.52 5.84
CA TRP A 167 -4.23 -12.22 6.50
C TRP A 167 -2.77 -11.85 6.79
N LEU A 168 -1.98 -12.80 7.30
CA LEU A 168 -0.55 -12.57 7.54
C LEU A 168 0.14 -12.19 6.23
N VAL A 169 -0.16 -12.94 5.16
CA VAL A 169 0.42 -12.72 3.84
C VAL A 169 0.00 -11.36 3.28
N PHE A 170 -1.27 -10.96 3.46
CA PHE A 170 -1.75 -9.64 3.06
C PHE A 170 -1.03 -8.53 3.82
N SER A 171 -0.94 -8.64 5.15
CA SER A 171 -0.30 -7.62 6.01
C SER A 171 1.18 -7.48 5.70
N LEU A 172 1.92 -8.59 5.57
CA LEU A 172 3.32 -8.58 5.15
C LEU A 172 3.50 -7.97 3.76
N GLY A 173 2.62 -8.32 2.81
CA GLY A 173 2.65 -7.76 1.46
C GLY A 173 2.47 -6.24 1.46
N ILE A 174 1.48 -5.72 2.19
CA ILE A 174 1.25 -4.28 2.32
C ILE A 174 2.41 -3.59 3.05
N THR A 175 2.98 -4.21 4.11
CA THR A 175 4.14 -3.66 4.81
C THR A 175 5.33 -3.52 3.87
N LEU A 176 5.66 -4.54 3.07
CA LEU A 176 6.75 -4.46 2.09
C LEU A 176 6.45 -3.45 0.98
N LEU A 177 5.20 -3.38 0.52
CA LEU A 177 4.77 -2.43 -0.50
C LEU A 177 4.98 -0.98 -0.02
N MET A 178 4.48 -0.65 1.16
CA MET A 178 4.56 0.71 1.71
C MET A 178 5.98 1.06 2.16
N ALA A 179 6.70 0.14 2.82
CA ALA A 179 8.10 0.38 3.18
C ALA A 179 8.97 0.56 1.94
N GLY A 180 8.74 -0.23 0.90
CA GLY A 180 9.38 -0.06 -0.40
C GLY A 180 9.08 1.31 -1.01
N SER A 181 7.81 1.71 -1.06
CA SER A 181 7.40 3.01 -1.60
C SER A 181 8.04 4.18 -0.85
N LEU A 182 8.01 4.15 0.49
CA LEU A 182 8.60 5.20 1.33
C LEU A 182 10.13 5.28 1.17
N LEU A 183 10.82 4.14 1.00
CA LEU A 183 12.25 4.12 0.68
C LEU A 183 12.51 4.78 -0.69
N LEU A 184 11.72 4.43 -1.71
CA LEU A 184 11.82 5.05 -3.03
C LEU A 184 11.56 6.55 -2.96
N PHE A 185 10.56 6.97 -2.19
CA PHE A 185 10.22 8.37 -1.94
C PHE A 185 11.39 9.13 -1.32
N HIS A 186 12.01 8.56 -0.28
CA HIS A 186 13.20 9.13 0.34
C HIS A 186 14.36 9.31 -0.65
N TRP A 187 14.68 8.28 -1.42
CA TRP A 187 15.77 8.35 -2.40
C TRP A 187 15.49 9.36 -3.53
N ALA A 188 14.23 9.51 -3.94
CA ALA A 188 13.81 10.53 -4.89
C ALA A 188 14.02 11.94 -4.32
N LEU A 189 13.63 12.19 -3.06
CA LEU A 189 13.88 13.47 -2.38
C LEU A 189 15.37 13.77 -2.21
N ALA A 190 16.19 12.74 -1.97
CA ALA A 190 17.63 12.86 -1.83
C ALA A 190 18.37 13.05 -3.18
N GLY A 191 17.67 12.96 -4.31
CA GLY A 191 18.24 13.05 -5.66
C GLY A 191 19.17 11.87 -6.04
N ALA A 192 19.12 10.77 -5.28
CA ALA A 192 20.04 9.65 -5.40
C ALA A 192 19.39 8.47 -6.15
N TYR A 193 19.38 8.55 -7.48
CA TYR A 193 18.74 7.56 -8.35
C TYR A 193 19.50 6.22 -8.47
N HIS A 194 20.65 6.07 -7.85
CA HIS A 194 21.49 4.85 -7.96
C HIS A 194 21.23 3.80 -6.85
N SER A 195 20.49 4.15 -5.79
CA SER A 195 20.24 3.28 -4.61
C SER A 195 18.80 2.73 -4.53
N ILE A 196 18.11 2.64 -5.67
CA ILE A 196 16.67 2.31 -5.76
C ILE A 196 16.40 0.81 -5.58
N TYR A 197 17.43 -0.04 -5.58
CA TYR A 197 17.30 -1.50 -5.62
C TYR A 197 16.47 -2.09 -4.47
N LEU A 198 16.76 -1.69 -3.23
CA LEU A 198 16.06 -2.22 -2.06
C LEU A 198 14.58 -1.83 -2.08
N GLY A 199 14.28 -0.57 -2.39
CA GLY A 199 12.90 -0.08 -2.52
C GLY A 199 12.12 -0.85 -3.57
N ASN A 200 12.70 -1.03 -4.76
CA ASN A 200 12.08 -1.78 -5.85
C ASN A 200 11.84 -3.26 -5.51
N MET A 201 12.79 -3.91 -4.84
CA MET A 201 12.63 -5.30 -4.38
C MET A 201 11.50 -5.42 -3.35
N CYS A 202 11.41 -4.47 -2.41
CA CYS A 202 10.33 -4.42 -1.43
C CYS A 202 8.97 -4.21 -2.10
N VAL A 203 8.86 -3.26 -3.05
CA VAL A 203 7.61 -3.01 -3.79
C VAL A 203 7.19 -4.25 -4.58
N ALA A 204 8.10 -4.84 -5.36
CA ALA A 204 7.80 -6.04 -6.15
C ALA A 204 7.38 -7.23 -5.26
N SER A 205 8.11 -7.47 -4.17
CA SER A 205 7.77 -8.53 -3.20
C SER A 205 6.43 -8.24 -2.53
N GLY A 206 6.15 -6.98 -2.20
CA GLY A 206 4.88 -6.54 -1.63
C GLY A 206 3.70 -6.81 -2.56
N LEU A 207 3.81 -6.43 -3.84
CA LEU A 207 2.80 -6.71 -4.87
C LEU A 207 2.56 -8.22 -5.03
N ALA A 208 3.63 -9.02 -5.10
CA ALA A 208 3.53 -10.46 -5.23
C ALA A 208 2.84 -11.12 -4.03
N LEU A 209 3.21 -10.73 -2.81
CA LEU A 209 2.58 -11.25 -1.59
C LEU A 209 1.13 -10.80 -1.44
N THR A 210 0.82 -9.54 -1.77
CA THR A 210 -0.58 -9.10 -1.77
C THR A 210 -1.41 -9.88 -2.78
N ALA A 211 -0.93 -10.07 -4.01
CA ALA A 211 -1.63 -10.90 -5.00
C ALA A 211 -1.82 -12.35 -4.50
N LEU A 212 -0.78 -12.92 -3.88
CA LEU A 212 -0.83 -14.25 -3.28
C LEU A 212 -1.88 -14.33 -2.15
N SER A 213 -2.01 -13.30 -1.33
CA SER A 213 -2.97 -13.28 -0.22
C SER A 213 -4.43 -13.33 -0.71
N PHE A 214 -4.77 -12.62 -1.80
CA PHE A 214 -6.09 -12.72 -2.43
C PHE A 214 -6.36 -14.15 -2.93
N HIS A 215 -5.35 -14.79 -3.52
CA HIS A 215 -5.46 -16.17 -3.99
C HIS A 215 -5.60 -17.18 -2.84
N ILE A 216 -4.82 -17.03 -1.76
CA ILE A 216 -4.92 -17.89 -0.57
C ILE A 216 -6.30 -17.73 0.07
N HIS A 217 -6.76 -16.49 0.29
CA HIS A 217 -8.09 -16.24 0.85
C HIS A 217 -9.18 -16.86 -0.01
N ARG A 218 -9.06 -16.76 -1.34
CA ARG A 218 -9.98 -17.42 -2.26
C ARG A 218 -9.94 -18.94 -2.13
N ARG A 219 -8.89 -19.58 -1.64
CA ARG A 219 -8.88 -21.03 -1.38
C ARG A 219 -9.41 -21.41 0.01
N GLU A 220 -9.45 -20.47 0.93
CA GLU A 220 -9.95 -20.66 2.31
C GLU A 220 -11.48 -20.55 2.41
N ILE A 221 -12.14 -19.91 1.43
CA ILE A 221 -13.61 -19.87 1.25
C ILE A 221 -14.04 -21.01 0.33
#